data_AF-H8ZCJ2-F1
#
_entry.id   AF-H8ZCJ2-F1
#
_cell.length_a   1.000
_cell.length_b   1.000
_cell.length_c   1.000
_cell.angle_alpha   90.00
_cell.angle_beta   90.00
_cell.angle_gamma   90.00
#
_symmetry.space_group_name_H-M   'P 1'
#
loop_
_entity.id
_entity.type
_entity.pdbx_description
1 polymer ?
#
loop_
_entity_poly.entity_id
_entity_poly.type
_entity_poly.pdbx_seq_one_letter_code
_entity_poly.pdbx_strand_id
1 'polypeptide(L)'
;MIESIALRKFAVSYFLVHPTKPLCNLVNRITTTIKNRFFVGEVVFLKNKELTGQIVQITKKGYIVEIYDDETGSTPQQEEVTSQDLLRKDSATKNEVLMFILSITKDTPLGRIVANNIIQDLGIFKGQKPSAKPTKKAIEMPKQEKQVWVNLSTQEKEKEKLKELSELEQIRLQSKVDQVLSMQNERLTHPMITTHKLYKKVISVYNGLNIFSDFLKIKDMTLSEFIYALFAEKDTPRLVDIFSKLLKAVSHERRKSGKEGLKDMLHIASNVTYASEPMQEILNMVAVTPGKDTGFTRIQWFAGDATQKNWQIYIKSFVYDIMSIYDITVKSNEFMPYTAVNNEQSIKSVGVDRLLMIMFLFETIILGIRFRTHYDALMEEYKEKDRERVLLTQELRRLKGEVLVNEEAEEVKRLIEDVEKKLLKFNADCRPEIVRSTISKYGPICFLVVGRELLYEYKEEFFAIKKDMLNSFISIFDSDKKKDAQFIDTIKKYLKVI
;
A
#
# COMPACT_ATOMS: atom_id res chain seq x y z
N MET A 1 24.25 13.52 -13.81
CA MET A 1 24.02 12.72 -12.57
C MET A 1 24.36 13.64 -11.42
N ILE A 2 23.64 13.64 -10.29
CA ILE A 2 23.96 14.57 -9.18
C ILE A 2 25.28 14.16 -8.51
N GLU A 3 26.36 14.88 -8.81
CA GLU A 3 27.72 14.57 -8.32
C GLU A 3 27.88 14.92 -6.84
N SER A 4 27.39 16.10 -6.43
CA SER A 4 27.46 16.57 -5.05
C SER A 4 26.76 15.62 -4.06
N ILE A 5 27.51 15.15 -3.07
CA ILE A 5 27.00 14.31 -1.98
C ILE A 5 26.00 15.09 -1.10
N ALA A 6 26.26 16.39 -0.86
CA ALA A 6 25.37 17.23 -0.07
C ALA A 6 23.98 17.37 -0.73
N LEU A 7 23.94 17.58 -2.05
CA LEU A 7 22.69 17.66 -2.82
C LEU A 7 21.95 16.31 -2.83
N ARG A 8 22.67 15.20 -2.98
CA ARG A 8 22.09 13.86 -2.88
C ARG A 8 21.48 13.58 -1.50
N LYS A 9 22.20 13.92 -0.42
CA LYS A 9 21.69 13.80 0.96
C LYS A 9 20.45 14.66 1.20
N PHE A 10 20.45 15.90 0.70
CA PHE A 10 19.28 16.77 0.78
C PHE A 10 18.09 16.19 0.02
N ALA A 11 18.27 15.76 -1.23
CA ALA A 11 17.19 15.19 -2.04
C ALA A 11 16.58 13.94 -1.39
N VAL A 12 17.42 13.06 -0.84
CA VAL A 12 16.98 11.87 -0.07
C VAL A 12 16.22 12.27 1.19
N SER A 13 16.76 13.20 1.97
CA SER A 13 16.13 13.66 3.22
C SER A 13 14.78 14.30 2.96
N TYR A 14 14.70 15.18 1.97
CA TYR A 14 13.46 15.84 1.57
C TYR A 14 12.43 14.85 1.03
N PHE A 15 12.88 13.84 0.29
CA PHE A 15 12.03 12.75 -0.17
C PHE A 15 11.48 11.91 0.99
N LEU A 16 12.32 11.51 1.94
CA LEU A 16 11.93 10.71 3.11
C LEU A 16 10.93 11.42 4.04
N VAL A 17 11.02 12.75 4.12
CA VAL A 17 10.09 13.58 4.91
C VAL A 17 8.76 13.79 4.17
N HIS A 18 8.71 13.57 2.85
CA HIS A 18 7.53 13.82 2.02
C HIS A 18 7.19 12.68 1.05
N PRO A 19 7.10 11.42 1.51
CA PRO A 19 6.99 10.24 0.63
C PRO A 19 5.68 10.21 -0.17
N THR A 20 4.63 10.89 0.32
CA THR A 20 3.29 10.91 -0.27
C THR A 20 3.08 12.04 -1.29
N LYS A 21 4.00 13.02 -1.41
CA LYS A 21 3.83 14.14 -2.36
C LYS A 21 4.02 13.64 -3.81
N PRO A 22 3.20 14.09 -4.78
CA PRO A 22 3.37 13.73 -6.19
C PRO A 22 4.80 13.98 -6.68
N LEU A 23 5.36 13.05 -7.46
CA LEU A 23 6.77 13.07 -7.85
C LEU A 23 7.18 14.38 -8.53
N CYS A 24 6.35 14.88 -9.45
CA CYS A 24 6.59 16.16 -10.13
C CYS A 24 6.67 17.33 -9.15
N ASN A 25 5.80 17.37 -8.13
CA ASN A 25 5.80 18.43 -7.12
C ASN A 25 7.02 18.33 -6.21
N LEU A 26 7.41 17.12 -5.85
CA LEU A 26 8.57 16.85 -5.01
C LEU A 26 9.87 17.23 -5.73
N VAL A 27 10.02 16.81 -6.99
CA VAL A 27 11.16 17.17 -7.85
C VAL A 27 11.24 18.68 -8.07
N ASN A 28 10.11 19.35 -8.36
CA ASN A 28 10.07 20.81 -8.50
C ASN A 28 10.59 21.49 -7.22
N ARG A 29 10.10 21.08 -6.05
CA ARG A 29 10.44 21.73 -4.78
C ARG A 29 11.88 21.47 -4.35
N ILE A 30 12.40 20.27 -4.58
CA ILE A 30 13.83 19.97 -4.40
C ILE A 30 14.66 20.85 -5.32
N THR A 31 14.34 20.90 -6.60
CA THR A 31 15.10 21.69 -7.59
C THR A 31 15.09 23.18 -7.24
N THR A 32 13.94 23.73 -6.85
CA THR A 32 13.83 25.13 -6.41
C THR A 32 14.62 25.39 -5.12
N THR A 33 14.59 24.47 -4.16
CA THR A 33 15.34 24.63 -2.91
C THR A 33 16.84 24.56 -3.15
N ILE A 34 17.29 23.64 -4.01
CA ILE A 34 18.67 23.59 -4.47
C ILE A 34 19.02 24.94 -5.09
N LYS A 35 18.30 25.42 -6.10
CA LYS A 35 18.63 26.71 -6.77
C LYS A 35 18.76 27.91 -5.82
N ASN A 36 18.00 27.94 -4.73
CA ASN A 36 17.89 29.12 -3.88
C ASN A 36 18.77 29.09 -2.62
N ARG A 37 19.39 27.95 -2.27
CA ARG A 37 20.11 27.78 -1.00
C ARG A 37 21.29 26.83 -1.15
N PHE A 38 22.29 26.99 -0.29
CA PHE A 38 23.40 26.05 -0.17
C PHE A 38 23.24 25.13 1.04
N PHE A 39 23.94 23.99 1.04
CA PHE A 39 23.81 22.96 2.07
C PHE A 39 25.14 22.67 2.77
N VAL A 40 25.06 22.20 4.03
CA VAL A 40 26.24 21.75 4.78
C VAL A 40 26.90 20.56 4.06
N GLY A 41 28.22 20.61 3.96
CA GLY A 41 29.06 19.66 3.23
C GLY A 41 29.15 19.94 1.72
N GLU A 42 28.49 20.99 1.22
CA GLU A 42 28.55 21.38 -0.19
C GLU A 42 29.87 22.11 -0.50
N VAL A 43 30.49 21.75 -1.64
CA VAL A 43 31.70 22.41 -2.16
C VAL A 43 31.28 23.62 -2.99
N VAL A 44 31.82 24.79 -2.65
CA VAL A 44 31.47 26.09 -3.23
C VAL A 44 32.73 26.86 -3.62
N PHE A 45 32.60 27.75 -4.58
CA PHE A 45 33.64 28.69 -5.00
C PHE A 45 33.34 30.07 -4.44
N LEU A 46 34.30 30.69 -3.77
CA LEU A 46 34.19 32.03 -3.22
C LEU A 46 34.62 33.04 -4.29
N LYS A 47 33.66 33.83 -4.80
CA LYS A 47 33.90 34.79 -5.91
C LYS A 47 35.00 35.80 -5.59
N ASN A 48 35.01 36.30 -4.36
CA ASN A 48 35.89 37.42 -3.97
C ASN A 48 37.34 37.00 -3.75
N LYS A 49 37.59 35.70 -3.55
CA LYS A 49 38.93 35.14 -3.26
C LYS A 49 39.44 34.20 -4.34
N GLU A 50 38.59 33.83 -5.28
CA GLU A 50 38.85 32.81 -6.31
C GLU A 50 39.29 31.44 -5.76
N LEU A 51 38.86 31.11 -4.53
CA LEU A 51 39.19 29.87 -3.85
C LEU A 51 37.98 28.95 -3.72
N THR A 52 38.24 27.64 -3.58
CA THR A 52 37.21 26.64 -3.29
C THR A 52 37.17 26.38 -1.79
N GLY A 53 35.97 26.24 -1.24
CA GLY A 53 35.77 25.86 0.15
C GLY A 53 34.57 24.93 0.33
N GLN A 54 34.39 24.44 1.54
CA GLN A 54 33.25 23.59 1.90
C GLN A 54 32.39 24.28 2.94
N ILE A 55 31.07 24.28 2.76
CA ILE A 55 30.16 24.83 3.77
C ILE A 55 30.13 23.89 4.97
N VAL A 56 30.56 24.37 6.12
CA VAL A 56 30.57 23.60 7.37
C VAL A 56 29.38 23.94 8.25
N GLN A 57 28.83 25.14 8.15
CA GLN A 57 27.67 25.57 8.94
C GLN A 57 26.84 26.63 8.21
N ILE A 58 25.53 26.67 8.50
CA ILE A 58 24.60 27.69 8.01
C ILE A 58 24.21 28.57 9.19
N THR A 59 24.33 29.89 9.05
CA THR A 59 24.00 30.87 10.10
C THR A 59 22.79 31.72 9.69
N LYS A 60 22.37 32.64 10.56
CA LYS A 60 21.31 33.61 10.21
C LYS A 60 21.79 34.67 9.21
N LYS A 61 23.10 34.93 9.12
CA LYS A 61 23.69 35.98 8.28
C LYS A 61 24.25 35.43 6.96
N GLY A 62 24.53 34.13 6.87
CA GLY A 62 25.08 33.50 5.67
C GLY A 62 25.52 32.06 5.92
N TYR A 63 26.72 31.73 5.45
CA TYR A 63 27.31 30.40 5.48
C TYR A 63 28.72 30.48 6.03
N ILE A 64 29.09 29.57 6.93
CA ILE A 64 30.48 29.40 7.34
C ILE A 64 31.13 28.43 6.36
N VAL A 65 32.13 28.91 5.65
CA VAL A 65 32.88 28.16 4.63
C VAL A 65 34.27 27.89 5.16
N GLU A 66 34.65 26.63 5.13
CA GLU A 66 35.99 26.17 5.43
C GLU A 66 36.82 26.16 4.14
N ILE A 67 37.86 26.99 4.10
CA ILE A 67 38.74 27.20 2.95
C ILE A 67 40.02 26.40 3.21
N TYR A 68 40.35 25.56 2.23
CA TYR A 68 41.58 24.78 2.25
C TYR A 68 42.60 25.48 1.35
N ASP A 69 43.70 25.93 1.95
CA ASP A 69 44.84 26.47 1.23
C ASP A 69 45.86 25.35 1.02
N ASP A 70 45.91 24.82 -0.20
CA ASP A 70 46.76 23.69 -0.57
C ASP A 70 48.27 24.04 -0.52
N GLU A 71 48.64 25.33 -0.44
CA GLU A 71 50.04 25.77 -0.48
C GLU A 71 50.72 25.83 0.90
N THR A 72 49.98 25.98 2.00
CA THR A 72 50.58 26.27 3.32
C THR A 72 50.48 25.14 4.35
N GLY A 73 49.74 24.06 4.08
CA GLY A 73 49.58 22.94 5.03
C GLY A 73 48.95 23.34 6.37
N SER A 74 48.32 24.52 6.43
CA SER A 74 47.77 25.12 7.64
C SER A 74 46.40 24.53 7.99
N THR A 75 45.97 24.70 9.26
CA THR A 75 44.60 24.42 9.70
C THR A 75 43.59 25.17 8.82
N PRO A 76 42.48 24.53 8.40
CA PRO A 76 41.50 25.16 7.53
C PRO A 76 40.97 26.46 8.13
N GLN A 77 40.93 27.53 7.35
CA GLN A 77 40.37 28.81 7.80
C GLN A 77 38.86 28.81 7.58
N GLN A 78 38.09 29.17 8.60
CA GLN A 78 36.64 29.30 8.52
C GLN A 78 36.23 30.76 8.41
N GLU A 79 35.36 31.06 7.46
CA GLU A 79 34.89 32.41 7.19
C GLU A 79 33.37 32.45 7.00
N GLU A 80 32.71 33.49 7.54
CA GLU A 80 31.28 33.72 7.33
C GLU A 80 31.07 34.52 6.03
N VAL A 81 30.39 33.93 5.06
CA VAL A 81 30.22 34.42 3.69
C VAL A 81 28.73 34.46 3.31
N THR A 82 28.31 35.46 2.55
CA THR A 82 26.91 35.58 2.10
C THR A 82 26.64 34.74 0.85
N SER A 83 25.37 34.42 0.56
CA SER A 83 25.02 33.66 -0.66
C SER A 83 25.43 34.32 -1.96
N GLN A 84 25.57 35.66 -1.98
CA GLN A 84 25.90 36.41 -3.20
C GLN A 84 27.36 36.23 -3.60
N ASP A 85 28.23 35.97 -2.63
CA ASP A 85 29.67 35.77 -2.80
C ASP A 85 30.04 34.32 -3.11
N LEU A 86 29.06 33.41 -3.12
CA LEU A 86 29.26 31.98 -3.38
C LEU A 86 28.77 31.59 -4.78
N LEU A 87 29.55 30.71 -5.42
CA LEU A 87 29.14 29.97 -6.61
C LEU A 87 29.10 28.48 -6.29
N ARG A 88 28.03 27.84 -6.70
CA ARG A 88 27.89 26.39 -6.61
C ARG A 88 28.72 25.74 -7.71
N LYS A 89 29.57 24.78 -7.32
CA LYS A 89 30.37 23.97 -8.27
C LYS A 89 29.49 22.98 -9.04
N ASP A 90 28.60 22.27 -8.33
CA ASP A 90 27.78 21.21 -8.90
C ASP A 90 26.30 21.60 -8.91
N SER A 91 25.69 21.79 -10.08
CA SER A 91 24.25 22.04 -10.18
C SER A 91 23.46 20.73 -10.30
N ALA A 92 22.15 20.77 -9.99
CA ALA A 92 21.25 19.65 -10.23
C ALA A 92 20.03 20.13 -11.02
N THR A 93 19.87 19.62 -12.24
CA THR A 93 18.69 19.90 -13.05
C THR A 93 17.47 19.13 -12.54
N LYS A 94 16.28 19.59 -12.95
CA LYS A 94 15.01 18.92 -12.62
C LYS A 94 15.01 17.45 -13.06
N ASN A 95 15.55 17.17 -14.25
CA ASN A 95 15.64 15.81 -14.77
C ASN A 95 16.62 14.94 -13.98
N GLU A 96 17.74 15.49 -13.55
CA GLU A 96 18.71 14.76 -12.72
C GLU A 96 18.17 14.44 -11.33
N VAL A 97 17.43 15.37 -10.72
CA VAL A 97 16.71 15.11 -9.46
C VAL A 97 15.64 14.04 -9.65
N LEU A 98 14.87 14.10 -10.74
CA LEU A 98 13.86 13.09 -11.07
C LEU A 98 14.50 11.70 -11.23
N MET A 99 15.52 11.59 -12.08
CA MET A 99 16.20 10.33 -12.36
C MET A 99 16.92 9.81 -11.12
N PHE A 100 17.51 10.68 -10.31
CA PHE A 100 18.12 10.31 -9.03
C PHE A 100 17.06 9.72 -8.09
N ILE A 101 15.92 10.39 -7.87
CA ILE A 101 14.85 9.88 -6.99
C ILE A 101 14.27 8.58 -7.51
N LEU A 102 14.01 8.47 -8.82
CA LEU A 102 13.52 7.22 -9.42
C LEU A 102 14.54 6.09 -9.28
N SER A 103 15.84 6.37 -9.46
CA SER A 103 16.90 5.36 -9.32
C SER A 103 17.05 4.85 -7.88
N ILE A 104 16.63 5.65 -6.89
CA ILE A 104 16.75 5.30 -5.48
C ILE A 104 15.45 4.85 -4.83
N THR A 105 14.34 4.80 -5.59
CA THR A 105 13.03 4.44 -5.07
C THR A 105 12.43 3.26 -5.81
N LYS A 106 11.57 2.50 -5.13
CA LYS A 106 10.67 1.53 -5.73
C LYS A 106 9.25 2.03 -5.58
N ASP A 107 8.47 1.89 -6.64
CA ASP A 107 7.04 2.13 -6.58
C ASP A 107 6.35 0.95 -5.89
N THR A 108 5.53 1.25 -4.89
CA THR A 108 4.81 0.24 -4.12
C THR A 108 3.35 0.66 -3.94
N PRO A 109 2.44 -0.28 -3.63
CA PRO A 109 1.04 0.05 -3.31
C PRO A 109 0.88 1.05 -2.14
N LEU A 110 1.91 1.22 -1.31
CA LEU A 110 1.94 2.15 -0.18
C LEU A 110 2.72 3.46 -0.48
N GLY A 111 3.11 3.68 -1.73
CA GLY A 111 3.90 4.83 -2.19
C GLY A 111 5.36 4.47 -2.50
N ARG A 112 6.22 5.49 -2.58
CA ARG A 112 7.63 5.31 -2.96
C ARG A 112 8.49 4.98 -1.73
N ILE A 113 9.26 3.89 -1.79
CA ILE A 113 10.16 3.44 -0.72
C ILE A 113 11.60 3.47 -1.22
N VAL A 114 12.56 3.82 -0.35
CA VAL A 114 14.00 3.85 -0.71
C VAL A 114 14.53 2.43 -0.89
N ALA A 115 15.31 2.19 -1.96
CA ALA A 115 15.93 0.89 -2.19
C ALA A 115 17.06 0.62 -1.16
N ASN A 116 17.05 -0.58 -0.56
CA ASN A 116 17.93 -0.98 0.56
C ASN A 116 19.44 -0.82 0.30
N ASN A 117 19.89 -0.88 -0.95
CA ASN A 117 21.30 -0.71 -1.33
C ASN A 117 21.78 0.74 -1.26
N ILE A 118 20.92 1.73 -1.53
CA ILE A 118 21.33 3.14 -1.50
C ILE A 118 21.53 3.68 -0.09
N ILE A 119 20.82 3.15 0.90
CA ILE A 119 21.06 3.46 2.32
C ILE A 119 22.50 3.07 2.72
N GLN A 120 23.00 1.96 2.16
CA GLN A 120 24.37 1.49 2.36
C GLN A 120 25.40 2.34 1.60
N ASP A 121 25.08 2.80 0.38
CA ASP A 121 25.97 3.63 -0.44
C ASP A 121 26.07 5.09 0.03
N LEU A 122 25.02 5.64 0.66
CA LEU A 122 25.02 6.99 1.23
C LEU A 122 25.74 7.08 2.58
N GLY A 123 26.22 5.95 3.13
CA GLY A 123 27.01 5.92 4.36
C GLY A 123 26.26 6.38 5.62
N ILE A 124 24.91 6.43 5.58
CA ILE A 124 24.08 6.86 6.72
C ILE A 124 24.18 5.85 7.87
N PHE A 125 24.53 4.60 7.58
CA PHE A 125 24.88 3.57 8.56
C PHE A 125 26.25 2.96 8.23
N LYS A 126 27.34 3.72 8.41
CA LYS A 126 28.69 3.13 8.51
C LYS A 126 28.75 2.29 9.79
N GLY A 127 28.34 1.04 9.70
CA GLY A 127 28.38 0.15 10.87
C GLY A 127 28.19 -1.33 10.57
N GLN A 128 27.71 -1.73 9.39
CA GLN A 128 27.58 -3.16 9.07
C GLN A 128 27.82 -3.41 7.57
N LYS A 129 28.99 -3.96 7.28
CA LYS A 129 29.38 -4.72 6.08
C LYS A 129 30.17 -5.95 6.58
N PRO A 130 30.39 -7.01 5.79
CA PRO A 130 29.86 -7.36 4.46
C PRO A 130 29.41 -8.85 4.38
N SER A 131 28.90 -9.36 3.27
CA SER A 131 29.69 -10.15 2.29
C SER A 131 28.74 -10.64 1.17
N ALA A 132 28.90 -10.19 -0.08
CA ALA A 132 29.59 -10.88 -1.20
C ALA A 132 28.79 -12.08 -1.77
N LYS A 133 28.64 -12.35 -3.06
CA LYS A 133 29.15 -11.78 -4.32
C LYS A 133 28.33 -12.43 -5.49
N PRO A 134 28.75 -12.42 -6.78
CA PRO A 134 28.01 -11.82 -7.91
C PRO A 134 27.48 -12.85 -8.94
N THR A 135 26.74 -12.41 -9.97
CA THR A 135 27.12 -12.67 -11.38
C THR A 135 26.33 -11.87 -12.44
N LYS A 136 27.12 -11.25 -13.32
CA LYS A 136 26.96 -10.82 -14.73
C LYS A 136 25.90 -11.59 -15.57
N LYS A 137 25.29 -11.08 -16.65
CA LYS A 137 25.87 -10.31 -17.79
C LYS A 137 24.78 -9.73 -18.75
N ALA A 138 25.11 -8.57 -19.35
CA ALA A 138 24.83 -8.01 -20.69
C ALA A 138 23.41 -7.91 -21.32
N ILE A 139 23.08 -6.71 -21.84
CA ILE A 139 22.11 -6.47 -22.92
C ILE A 139 22.82 -5.74 -24.07
N GLU A 140 22.60 -6.24 -25.28
CA GLU A 140 23.10 -5.74 -26.57
C GLU A 140 22.48 -4.40 -26.99
N MET A 141 23.23 -3.63 -27.79
CA MET A 141 22.83 -2.36 -28.40
C MET A 141 21.78 -2.51 -29.51
N PRO A 142 20.99 -1.45 -29.80
CA PRO A 142 19.87 -1.52 -30.74
C PRO A 142 20.35 -1.45 -32.20
N LYS A 143 19.79 -2.33 -33.05
CA LYS A 143 19.99 -2.31 -34.52
C LYS A 143 19.09 -1.28 -35.19
N GLN A 144 19.66 -0.55 -36.15
CA GLN A 144 19.01 0.41 -37.05
C GLN A 144 17.92 -0.25 -37.90
N GLU A 145 16.80 0.45 -38.05
CA GLU A 145 15.69 0.10 -38.95
C GLU A 145 16.13 0.21 -40.42
N LYS A 146 15.99 -0.89 -41.16
CA LYS A 146 15.96 -0.87 -42.63
C LYS A 146 14.51 -0.65 -43.07
N GLN A 147 14.27 0.38 -43.88
CA GLN A 147 13.03 0.54 -44.63
C GLN A 147 12.85 -0.65 -45.59
N VAL A 148 11.89 -1.51 -45.28
CA VAL A 148 11.41 -2.54 -46.19
C VAL A 148 10.20 -1.98 -46.91
N TRP A 149 10.23 -1.97 -48.25
CA TRP A 149 9.05 -1.75 -49.07
C TRP A 149 8.11 -2.95 -48.88
N VAL A 150 6.99 -2.77 -48.17
CA VAL A 150 6.01 -3.83 -47.91
C VAL A 150 4.80 -3.64 -48.82
N ASN A 151 4.38 -4.71 -49.50
CA ASN A 151 3.16 -4.78 -50.31
C ASN A 151 1.91 -4.47 -49.46
N LEU A 152 1.18 -3.39 -49.80
CA LEU A 152 -0.05 -2.94 -49.13
C LEU A 152 -1.14 -4.04 -49.05
N SER A 153 -1.23 -4.93 -50.04
CA SER A 153 -2.21 -6.02 -50.08
C SER A 153 -1.96 -7.13 -49.05
N THR A 154 -0.73 -7.26 -48.54
CA THR A 154 -0.38 -8.26 -47.51
C THR A 154 -0.69 -7.71 -46.12
N GLN A 155 -0.53 -6.40 -45.90
CA GLN A 155 -0.92 -5.72 -44.67
C GLN A 155 -2.44 -5.68 -44.47
N GLU A 156 -3.24 -5.55 -45.54
CA GLU A 156 -4.70 -5.59 -45.44
C GLU A 156 -5.20 -6.98 -45.05
N LYS A 157 -4.66 -8.05 -45.65
CA LYS A 157 -4.97 -9.44 -45.26
C LYS A 157 -4.51 -9.78 -43.85
N GLU A 158 -3.36 -9.26 -43.41
CA GLU A 158 -2.91 -9.40 -42.02
C GLU A 158 -3.81 -8.64 -41.04
N LYS A 159 -4.24 -7.42 -41.40
CA LYS A 159 -5.22 -6.65 -40.60
C LYS A 159 -6.58 -7.35 -40.52
N GLU A 160 -7.03 -7.98 -41.60
CA GLU A 160 -8.30 -8.71 -41.65
C GLU A 160 -8.23 -9.98 -40.80
N LYS A 161 -7.15 -10.76 -40.91
CA LYS A 161 -6.88 -11.89 -39.99
C LYS A 161 -6.77 -11.46 -38.53
N LEU A 162 -6.15 -10.32 -38.24
CA LEU A 162 -6.07 -9.75 -36.89
C LEU A 162 -7.45 -9.35 -36.35
N LYS A 163 -8.35 -8.84 -37.21
CA LYS A 163 -9.74 -8.55 -36.85
C LYS A 163 -10.53 -9.82 -36.56
N GLU A 164 -10.47 -10.83 -37.43
CA GLU A 164 -11.14 -12.12 -37.22
C GLU A 164 -10.66 -12.79 -35.92
N LEU A 165 -9.34 -12.80 -35.66
CA LEU A 165 -8.78 -13.31 -34.41
C LEU A 165 -9.26 -12.52 -33.18
N SER A 166 -9.44 -11.20 -33.32
CA SER A 166 -9.98 -10.35 -32.25
C SER A 166 -11.45 -10.61 -31.98
N GLU A 167 -12.27 -10.81 -33.02
CA GLU A 167 -13.69 -11.13 -32.90
C GLU A 167 -13.92 -12.51 -32.28
N LEU A 168 -13.15 -13.53 -32.73
CA LEU A 168 -13.17 -14.86 -32.13
C LEU A 168 -12.78 -14.83 -30.64
N GLU A 169 -11.80 -14.00 -30.27
CA GLU A 169 -11.42 -13.83 -28.86
C GLU A 169 -12.50 -13.11 -28.05
N GLN A 170 -13.22 -12.16 -28.63
CA GLN A 170 -14.36 -11.51 -27.97
C GLN A 170 -15.53 -12.48 -27.76
N ILE A 171 -15.88 -13.30 -28.76
CA ILE A 171 -16.93 -14.32 -28.64
C ILE A 171 -16.56 -15.33 -27.55
N ARG A 172 -15.31 -15.78 -27.53
CA ARG A 172 -14.79 -16.69 -26.49
C ARG A 172 -14.87 -16.06 -25.11
N LEU A 173 -14.40 -14.81 -24.98
CA LEU A 173 -14.44 -14.05 -23.74
C LEU A 173 -15.89 -13.95 -23.22
N GLN A 174 -16.81 -13.57 -24.09
CA GLN A 174 -18.22 -13.42 -23.76
C GLN A 174 -18.85 -14.76 -23.34
N SER A 175 -18.57 -15.85 -24.07
CA SER A 175 -19.06 -17.19 -23.71
C SER A 175 -18.64 -17.61 -22.29
N LYS A 176 -17.40 -17.29 -21.88
CA LYS A 176 -16.91 -17.60 -20.54
C LYS A 176 -17.54 -16.69 -19.47
N VAL A 177 -17.73 -15.41 -19.79
CA VAL A 177 -18.48 -14.48 -18.93
C VAL A 177 -19.90 -15.01 -18.70
N ASP A 178 -20.60 -15.43 -19.74
CA ASP A 178 -21.96 -15.97 -19.65
C ASP A 178 -22.00 -17.28 -18.84
N GLN A 179 -20.98 -18.15 -18.97
CA GLN A 179 -20.84 -19.34 -18.14
C GLN A 179 -20.69 -18.98 -16.66
N VAL A 180 -19.83 -18.01 -16.31
CA VAL A 180 -19.67 -17.56 -14.92
C VAL A 180 -20.97 -16.97 -14.38
N LEU A 181 -21.69 -16.17 -15.19
CA LEU A 181 -22.94 -15.54 -14.78
C LEU A 181 -24.12 -16.52 -14.66
N SER A 182 -24.08 -17.65 -15.37
CA SER A 182 -25.10 -18.70 -15.30
C SER A 182 -24.88 -19.70 -14.15
N MET A 183 -23.69 -19.69 -13.53
CA MET A 183 -23.52 -20.32 -12.22
C MET A 183 -24.50 -19.64 -11.26
N GLN A 184 -25.30 -20.42 -10.52
CA GLN A 184 -26.29 -19.91 -9.55
C GLN A 184 -25.60 -19.29 -8.32
N ASN A 185 -24.80 -18.25 -8.55
CA ASN A 185 -23.99 -17.56 -7.57
C ASN A 185 -24.88 -16.74 -6.65
N GLU A 186 -24.47 -16.64 -5.39
CA GLU A 186 -25.25 -15.92 -4.40
C GLU A 186 -24.98 -14.43 -4.53
N ARG A 187 -26.00 -13.68 -4.94
CA ARG A 187 -25.92 -12.21 -4.94
C ARG A 187 -25.83 -11.73 -3.51
N LEU A 188 -24.74 -11.04 -3.18
CA LEU A 188 -24.55 -10.44 -1.87
C LEU A 188 -25.38 -9.17 -1.76
N THR A 189 -26.32 -9.17 -0.83
CA THR A 189 -27.14 -8.00 -0.51
C THR A 189 -27.25 -7.87 1.01
N HIS A 190 -27.43 -6.65 1.49
CA HIS A 190 -27.68 -6.41 2.91
C HIS A 190 -28.71 -5.27 3.06
N PRO A 191 -29.78 -5.43 3.86
CA PRO A 191 -30.87 -4.43 3.96
C PRO A 191 -30.40 -3.02 4.36
N MET A 192 -29.32 -2.95 5.14
CA MET A 192 -28.76 -1.69 5.63
C MET A 192 -27.73 -1.06 4.67
N ILE A 193 -27.27 -1.78 3.65
CA ILE A 193 -26.30 -1.27 2.67
C ILE A 193 -27.03 -1.00 1.36
N THR A 194 -27.38 0.25 1.13
CA THR A 194 -28.26 0.66 0.02
C THR A 194 -27.54 0.94 -1.29
N THR A 195 -26.21 1.11 -1.27
CA THR A 195 -25.43 1.40 -2.48
C THR A 195 -24.25 0.46 -2.64
N HIS A 196 -23.91 0.17 -3.89
CA HIS A 196 -22.73 -0.61 -4.24
C HIS A 196 -21.44 0.03 -3.70
N LYS A 197 -21.32 1.36 -3.76
CA LYS A 197 -20.15 2.09 -3.26
C LYS A 197 -19.94 1.91 -1.76
N LEU A 198 -21.01 1.95 -0.96
CA LEU A 198 -20.95 1.67 0.47
C LEU A 198 -20.53 0.22 0.72
N TYR A 199 -21.12 -0.73 -0.01
CA TYR A 199 -20.76 -2.15 0.10
C TYR A 199 -19.27 -2.38 -0.22
N LYS A 200 -18.77 -1.77 -1.29
CA LYS A 200 -17.36 -1.83 -1.69
C LYS A 200 -16.43 -1.31 -0.59
N LYS A 201 -16.82 -0.24 0.11
CA LYS A 201 -16.06 0.28 1.26
C LYS A 201 -16.09 -0.66 2.45
N VAL A 202 -17.25 -1.24 2.77
CA VAL A 202 -17.36 -2.25 3.82
C VAL A 202 -16.44 -3.44 3.54
N ILE A 203 -16.46 -3.99 2.32
CA ILE A 203 -15.56 -5.08 1.91
C ILE A 203 -14.09 -4.68 2.02
N SER A 204 -13.74 -3.48 1.56
CA SER A 204 -12.36 -2.98 1.61
C SER A 204 -11.84 -2.87 3.05
N VAL A 205 -12.65 -2.32 3.97
CA VAL A 205 -12.28 -2.15 5.38
C VAL A 205 -12.23 -3.49 6.08
N TYR A 206 -13.23 -4.34 5.86
CA TYR A 206 -13.24 -5.71 6.37
C TYR A 206 -11.96 -6.46 5.96
N ASN A 207 -11.62 -6.43 4.67
CA ASN A 207 -10.40 -7.07 4.19
C ASN A 207 -9.19 -6.48 4.90
N GLY A 208 -9.03 -5.15 4.94
CA GLY A 208 -7.93 -4.49 5.66
C GLY A 208 -7.78 -4.98 7.10
N LEU A 209 -8.87 -5.02 7.86
CA LEU A 209 -8.87 -5.51 9.24
C LEU A 209 -8.51 -7.00 9.34
N ASN A 210 -9.01 -7.82 8.41
CA ASN A 210 -8.76 -9.26 8.40
C ASN A 210 -7.32 -9.60 7.99
N ILE A 211 -6.73 -8.81 7.09
CA ILE A 211 -5.33 -8.95 6.65
C ILE A 211 -4.37 -8.70 7.80
N PHE A 212 -4.63 -7.64 8.56
CA PHE A 212 -3.77 -7.19 9.65
C PHE A 212 -4.34 -7.55 11.02
N SER A 213 -5.21 -8.57 11.08
CA SER A 213 -5.89 -8.99 12.30
C SER A 213 -4.88 -9.34 13.40
N ASP A 214 -3.81 -10.06 13.07
CA ASP A 214 -2.71 -10.39 13.97
C ASP A 214 -1.97 -9.16 14.52
N PHE A 215 -1.61 -8.22 13.65
CA PHE A 215 -0.93 -6.99 14.05
C PHE A 215 -1.80 -6.15 14.99
N LEU A 216 -3.07 -6.02 14.63
CA LEU A 216 -4.06 -5.28 15.39
C LEU A 216 -4.52 -6.04 16.63
N LYS A 217 -4.29 -7.36 16.69
CA LYS A 217 -4.82 -8.29 17.69
C LYS A 217 -6.36 -8.30 17.71
N ILE A 218 -6.97 -8.17 16.53
CA ILE A 218 -8.42 -8.31 16.32
C ILE A 218 -8.70 -9.79 16.07
N LYS A 219 -9.72 -10.34 16.73
CA LYS A 219 -10.13 -11.72 16.49
C LYS A 219 -10.72 -11.87 15.08
N ASP A 220 -10.46 -12.99 14.44
CA ASP A 220 -11.08 -13.35 13.16
C ASP A 220 -12.61 -13.16 13.22
N MET A 221 -13.15 -12.68 12.10
CA MET A 221 -14.57 -12.44 11.92
C MET A 221 -14.95 -12.64 10.45
N THR A 222 -16.21 -12.98 10.20
CA THR A 222 -16.73 -13.05 8.83
C THR A 222 -17.19 -11.68 8.34
N LEU A 223 -17.35 -11.53 7.02
CA LEU A 223 -17.91 -10.29 6.44
C LEU A 223 -19.30 -10.00 7.02
N SER A 224 -20.13 -11.03 7.20
CA SER A 224 -21.47 -10.91 7.79
C SER A 224 -21.44 -10.45 9.24
N GLU A 225 -20.52 -10.99 10.05
CA GLU A 225 -20.32 -10.53 11.44
C GLU A 225 -19.87 -9.07 11.49
N PHE A 226 -19.00 -8.66 10.58
CA PHE A 226 -18.54 -7.27 10.49
C PHE A 226 -19.66 -6.32 10.07
N ILE A 227 -20.43 -6.67 9.03
CA ILE A 227 -21.60 -5.90 8.59
C ILE A 227 -22.61 -5.76 9.74
N TYR A 228 -22.93 -6.87 10.41
CA TYR A 228 -23.83 -6.85 11.57
C TYR A 228 -23.30 -5.94 12.68
N ALA A 229 -22.01 -6.02 13.01
CA ALA A 229 -21.39 -5.17 14.03
C ALA A 229 -21.47 -3.68 13.69
N LEU A 230 -21.31 -3.31 12.41
CA LEU A 230 -21.43 -1.93 11.93
C LEU A 230 -22.86 -1.41 12.03
N PHE A 231 -23.84 -2.17 11.54
CA PHE A 231 -25.22 -1.70 11.35
C PHE A 231 -26.19 -2.21 12.43
N ALA A 232 -25.70 -2.73 13.55
CA ALA A 232 -26.53 -3.11 14.69
C ALA A 232 -27.13 -1.87 15.39
N GLU A 233 -28.35 -1.99 15.89
CA GLU A 233 -29.02 -0.95 16.68
C GLU A 233 -28.21 -0.57 17.94
N LYS A 234 -27.56 -1.56 18.57
CA LYS A 234 -26.75 -1.39 19.78
C LYS A 234 -25.29 -1.76 19.54
N ASP A 235 -24.40 -1.18 20.34
CA ASP A 235 -22.96 -1.46 20.24
C ASP A 235 -22.67 -2.92 20.59
N THR A 236 -22.26 -3.68 19.57
CA THR A 236 -21.94 -5.11 19.73
C THR A 236 -20.58 -5.29 20.41
N PRO A 237 -20.36 -6.39 21.15
CA PRO A 237 -19.03 -6.72 21.68
C PRO A 237 -17.95 -6.73 20.59
N ARG A 238 -18.33 -7.13 19.37
CA ARG A 238 -17.44 -7.16 18.21
C ARG A 238 -16.99 -5.77 17.78
N LEU A 239 -17.93 -4.82 17.66
CA LEU A 239 -17.61 -3.43 17.34
C LEU A 239 -16.68 -2.81 18.39
N VAL A 240 -16.96 -3.08 19.66
CA VAL A 240 -16.14 -2.60 20.79
C VAL A 240 -14.73 -3.15 20.74
N ASP A 241 -14.55 -4.44 20.45
CA ASP A 241 -13.22 -5.05 20.27
C ASP A 241 -12.45 -4.34 19.16
N ILE A 242 -13.05 -4.16 17.98
CA ILE A 242 -12.43 -3.47 16.84
C ILE A 242 -11.95 -2.07 17.24
N PHE A 243 -12.82 -1.24 17.83
CA PHE A 243 -12.44 0.10 18.26
C PHE A 243 -11.34 0.08 19.32
N SER A 244 -11.45 -0.82 20.30
CA SER A 244 -10.44 -0.96 21.36
C SER A 244 -9.05 -1.26 20.77
N LYS A 245 -8.97 -2.19 19.82
CA LYS A 245 -7.71 -2.60 19.18
C LYS A 245 -7.14 -1.50 18.28
N LEU A 246 -7.98 -0.84 17.49
CA LEU A 246 -7.56 0.26 16.61
C LEU A 246 -7.06 1.45 17.42
N LEU A 247 -7.81 1.91 18.42
CA LEU A 247 -7.35 3.02 19.27
C LEU A 247 -6.03 2.67 19.97
N LYS A 248 -5.85 1.42 20.42
CA LYS A 248 -4.62 0.95 21.05
C LYS A 248 -3.45 1.01 20.09
N ALA A 249 -3.65 0.61 18.84
CA ALA A 249 -2.66 0.73 17.77
C ALA A 249 -2.31 2.20 17.48
N VAL A 250 -3.29 3.10 17.34
CA VAL A 250 -3.04 4.55 17.17
C VAL A 250 -2.24 5.13 18.35
N SER A 251 -2.55 4.71 19.58
CA SER A 251 -1.78 5.10 20.77
C SER A 251 -0.34 4.64 20.76
N HIS A 252 -0.09 3.44 20.23
CA HIS A 252 1.27 2.97 20.01
C HIS A 252 1.99 3.80 18.94
N GLU A 253 1.32 4.19 17.86
CA GLU A 253 1.90 5.08 16.86
C GLU A 253 2.25 6.44 17.48
N ARG A 254 1.33 7.06 18.24
CA ARG A 254 1.59 8.31 18.97
C ARG A 254 2.85 8.24 19.83
N ARG A 255 2.99 7.16 20.61
CA ARG A 255 4.17 6.96 21.47
C ARG A 255 5.46 6.87 20.66
N LYS A 256 5.40 6.37 19.43
CA LYS A 256 6.56 6.23 18.56
C LYS A 256 6.87 7.49 17.75
N SER A 257 5.85 8.21 17.28
CA SER A 257 5.98 9.38 16.39
C SER A 257 5.96 10.73 17.11
N GLY A 258 5.58 10.76 18.38
CA GLY A 258 5.35 12.00 19.12
C GLY A 258 4.07 12.73 18.67
N LYS A 259 3.80 13.89 19.31
CA LYS A 259 2.59 14.70 19.10
C LYS A 259 2.47 15.19 17.64
N GLU A 260 3.54 15.80 17.12
CA GLU A 260 3.55 16.35 15.75
C GLU A 260 3.46 15.25 14.69
N GLY A 261 4.15 14.13 14.89
CA GLY A 261 4.04 13.00 13.96
C GLY A 261 2.63 12.42 13.93
N LEU A 262 1.93 12.35 15.08
CA LEU A 262 0.53 11.94 15.11
C LEU A 262 -0.37 12.97 14.40
N LYS A 263 -0.11 14.28 14.58
CA LYS A 263 -0.85 15.36 13.90
C LYS A 263 -0.83 15.18 12.39
N ASP A 264 0.35 14.94 11.82
CA ASP A 264 0.52 14.72 10.38
C ASP A 264 -0.25 13.48 9.91
N MET A 265 -0.18 12.37 10.66
CA MET A 265 -0.93 11.15 10.33
C MET A 265 -2.45 11.39 10.35
N LEU A 266 -2.96 12.05 11.39
CA LEU A 266 -4.38 12.38 11.52
C LEU A 266 -4.85 13.28 10.37
N HIS A 267 -4.03 14.27 9.98
CA HIS A 267 -4.36 15.15 8.86
C HIS A 267 -4.46 14.40 7.53
N ILE A 268 -3.48 13.53 7.25
CA ILE A 268 -3.49 12.71 6.03
C ILE A 268 -4.66 11.71 6.05
N ALA A 269 -4.87 11.00 7.17
CA ALA A 269 -5.97 10.05 7.32
C ALA A 269 -7.33 10.73 7.14
N SER A 270 -7.50 11.95 7.65
CA SER A 270 -8.72 12.76 7.46
C SER A 270 -8.94 13.09 5.98
N ASN A 271 -7.90 13.54 5.26
CA ASN A 271 -8.01 13.86 3.84
C ASN A 271 -8.35 12.62 3.01
N VAL A 272 -7.75 11.47 3.31
CA VAL A 272 -8.05 10.21 2.60
C VAL A 272 -9.48 9.74 2.88
N THR A 273 -9.90 9.80 4.14
CA THR A 273 -11.20 9.27 4.59
C THR A 273 -12.36 10.17 4.19
N TYR A 274 -12.23 11.49 4.31
CA TYR A 274 -13.35 12.43 4.16
C TYR A 274 -13.32 13.25 2.87
N ALA A 275 -12.15 13.49 2.26
CA ALA A 275 -12.06 14.35 1.06
C ALA A 275 -12.09 13.58 -0.28
N SER A 276 -12.16 12.25 -0.27
CA SER A 276 -12.22 11.48 -1.52
C SER A 276 -13.63 11.50 -2.14
N GLU A 277 -13.72 11.64 -3.46
CA GLU A 277 -14.98 11.70 -4.22
C GLU A 277 -15.94 10.51 -3.91
N PRO A 278 -15.47 9.25 -3.80
CA PRO A 278 -16.34 8.14 -3.41
C PRO A 278 -16.90 8.25 -1.97
N MET A 279 -16.26 9.05 -1.11
CA MET A 279 -16.67 9.23 0.29
C MET A 279 -17.64 10.40 0.47
N GLN A 280 -17.68 11.36 -0.46
CA GLN A 280 -18.67 12.45 -0.43
C GLN A 280 -20.11 11.90 -0.53
N GLU A 281 -20.32 10.89 -1.35
CA GLU A 281 -21.63 10.23 -1.44
C GLU A 281 -22.00 9.47 -0.17
N ILE A 282 -21.02 8.87 0.51
CA ILE A 282 -21.22 8.19 1.80
C ILE A 282 -21.53 9.20 2.91
N LEU A 283 -20.85 10.35 2.91
CA LEU A 283 -21.11 11.45 3.84
C LEU A 283 -22.52 12.02 3.69
N ASN A 284 -23.06 12.06 2.47
CA ASN A 284 -24.45 12.47 2.23
C ASN A 284 -25.49 11.52 2.84
N MET A 285 -25.09 10.29 3.22
CA MET A 285 -25.97 9.32 3.90
C MET A 285 -25.99 9.51 5.42
N VAL A 286 -25.15 10.39 5.96
CA VAL A 286 -25.09 10.69 7.40
C VAL A 286 -26.19 11.69 7.74
N ALA A 287 -27.04 11.34 8.72
CA ALA A 287 -28.07 12.21 9.24
C ALA A 287 -27.47 13.19 10.26
N VAL A 288 -27.42 14.47 9.93
CA VAL A 288 -27.00 15.52 10.87
C VAL A 288 -28.13 15.71 11.90
N THR A 289 -27.99 15.10 13.08
CA THR A 289 -28.92 15.35 14.19
C THR A 289 -28.13 15.87 15.39
N PRO A 290 -28.44 17.06 15.93
CA PRO A 290 -27.73 17.59 17.08
C PRO A 290 -28.00 16.72 18.33
N GLY A 291 -26.93 16.29 18.99
CA GLY A 291 -26.97 15.52 20.24
C GLY A 291 -27.10 16.41 21.48
N LYS A 292 -27.65 15.85 22.57
CA LYS A 292 -27.72 16.49 23.89
C LYS A 292 -26.43 16.29 24.71
N ASP A 293 -26.12 17.30 25.51
CA ASP A 293 -24.97 17.38 26.43
C ASP A 293 -24.91 16.22 27.42
N THR A 294 -23.71 15.66 27.57
CA THR A 294 -23.38 14.78 28.70
C THR A 294 -21.98 15.13 29.20
N GLY A 295 -21.89 15.45 30.49
CA GLY A 295 -20.62 15.79 31.14
C GLY A 295 -19.56 14.70 30.92
N PHE A 296 -18.40 15.10 30.41
CA PHE A 296 -17.29 14.19 30.12
C PHE A 296 -16.16 14.35 31.14
N THR A 297 -15.72 13.24 31.71
CA THR A 297 -14.48 13.17 32.50
C THR A 297 -13.40 12.49 31.66
N ARG A 298 -12.30 13.22 31.43
CA ARG A 298 -11.16 12.74 30.64
C ARG A 298 -10.51 11.53 31.30
N ILE A 299 -10.26 10.47 30.53
CA ILE A 299 -9.42 9.35 30.95
C ILE A 299 -8.15 9.28 30.11
N GLN A 300 -7.08 8.76 30.72
CA GLN A 300 -5.85 8.46 30.00
C GLN A 300 -6.07 7.26 29.06
N TRP A 301 -5.45 7.30 27.89
CA TRP A 301 -5.48 6.20 26.93
C TRP A 301 -4.99 4.89 27.57
N PHE A 302 -5.84 3.85 27.59
CA PHE A 302 -5.48 2.45 27.91
C PHE A 302 -5.00 2.14 29.33
N ALA A 303 -5.74 2.60 30.35
CA ALA A 303 -5.67 1.95 31.68
C ALA A 303 -6.16 0.46 31.66
N GLY A 304 -6.61 -0.05 30.50
CA GLY A 304 -7.08 -1.41 30.22
C GLY A 304 -7.65 -1.50 28.80
N ASP A 305 -8.04 -2.71 28.36
CA ASP A 305 -8.83 -2.91 27.13
C ASP A 305 -10.26 -2.37 27.34
N ALA A 306 -10.84 -1.74 26.31
CA ALA A 306 -12.16 -1.15 26.44
C ALA A 306 -13.24 -2.24 26.55
N THR A 307 -14.20 -2.01 27.42
CA THR A 307 -15.39 -2.84 27.65
C THR A 307 -16.61 -2.16 27.03
N GLN A 308 -17.71 -2.90 26.88
CA GLN A 308 -18.98 -2.31 26.42
C GLN A 308 -19.45 -1.12 27.28
N LYS A 309 -19.06 -1.07 28.56
CA LYS A 309 -19.48 -0.01 29.48
C LYS A 309 -18.64 1.26 29.38
N ASN A 310 -17.41 1.19 28.87
CA ASN A 310 -16.48 2.34 28.92
C ASN A 310 -15.84 2.70 27.56
N TRP A 311 -16.03 1.94 26.48
CA TRP A 311 -15.39 2.20 25.18
C TRP A 311 -15.73 3.58 24.60
N GLN A 312 -16.94 4.09 24.82
CA GLN A 312 -17.33 5.44 24.39
C GLN A 312 -16.50 6.52 25.09
N ILE A 313 -16.09 6.29 26.35
CA ILE A 313 -15.22 7.21 27.11
C ILE A 313 -13.81 7.24 26.48
N TYR A 314 -13.33 6.10 25.96
CA TYR A 314 -12.06 6.03 25.25
C TYR A 314 -12.10 6.79 23.92
N ILE A 315 -13.18 6.64 23.13
CA ILE A 315 -13.36 7.42 21.90
C ILE A 315 -13.48 8.91 22.23
N LYS A 316 -14.25 9.28 23.27
CA LYS A 316 -14.36 10.67 23.72
C LYS A 316 -12.99 11.26 24.09
N SER A 317 -12.19 10.51 24.83
CA SER A 317 -10.82 10.91 25.20
C SER A 317 -9.89 10.99 24.00
N PHE A 318 -10.06 10.12 23.00
CA PHE A 318 -9.30 10.17 21.76
C PHE A 318 -9.60 11.44 20.96
N VAL A 319 -10.88 11.75 20.74
CA VAL A 319 -11.24 12.96 19.98
C VAL A 319 -10.86 14.23 20.74
N TYR A 320 -11.01 14.26 22.06
CA TYR A 320 -10.51 15.37 22.88
C TYR A 320 -8.99 15.58 22.68
N ASP A 321 -8.21 14.49 22.70
CA ASP A 321 -6.77 14.55 22.45
C ASP A 321 -6.45 15.01 21.02
N ILE A 322 -7.23 14.62 20.00
CA ILE A 322 -7.09 15.15 18.62
C ILE A 322 -7.33 16.66 18.60
N MET A 323 -8.43 17.13 19.17
CA MET A 323 -8.76 18.54 19.19
C MET A 323 -7.68 19.35 19.89
N SER A 324 -7.12 18.83 20.98
CA SER A 324 -5.96 19.41 21.66
C SER A 324 -4.68 19.42 20.81
N ILE A 325 -4.49 18.47 19.89
CA ILE A 325 -3.36 18.48 18.93
C ILE A 325 -3.51 19.61 17.91
N TYR A 326 -4.75 19.98 17.58
CA TYR A 326 -5.09 21.09 16.69
C TYR A 326 -5.31 22.42 17.44
N ASP A 327 -5.05 22.46 18.74
CA ASP A 327 -5.28 23.63 19.60
C ASP A 327 -6.74 24.14 19.56
N ILE A 328 -7.68 23.21 19.31
CA ILE A 328 -9.12 23.47 19.34
C ILE A 328 -9.61 23.28 20.77
N THR A 329 -10.17 24.34 21.35
CA THR A 329 -10.76 24.31 22.69
C THR A 329 -12.06 23.51 22.66
N VAL A 330 -12.05 22.29 23.19
CA VAL A 330 -13.26 21.47 23.35
C VAL A 330 -13.94 21.82 24.66
N LYS A 331 -15.18 22.31 24.60
CA LYS A 331 -16.04 22.37 25.79
C LYS A 331 -16.53 20.96 26.09
N SER A 332 -16.09 20.39 27.22
CA SER A 332 -16.33 18.99 27.62
C SER A 332 -17.81 18.59 27.69
N ASN A 333 -18.72 19.55 27.77
CA ASN A 333 -20.15 19.30 27.96
C ASN A 333 -20.89 19.05 26.64
N GLU A 334 -20.35 19.55 25.52
CA GLU A 334 -20.96 19.54 24.18
C GLU A 334 -20.48 18.35 23.32
N PHE A 335 -19.63 17.47 23.87
CA PHE A 335 -18.89 16.49 23.09
C PHE A 335 -19.46 15.05 23.18
N MET A 336 -20.15 14.62 22.12
CA MET A 336 -20.65 13.27 21.90
C MET A 336 -20.15 12.73 20.54
N PRO A 337 -19.27 11.71 20.50
CA PRO A 337 -18.82 11.12 19.24
C PRO A 337 -19.84 10.15 18.64
N TYR A 338 -20.88 9.77 19.41
CA TYR A 338 -21.94 8.86 18.97
C TYR A 338 -23.28 9.24 19.60
N THR A 339 -24.31 9.37 18.78
CA THR A 339 -25.71 9.46 19.20
C THR A 339 -26.32 8.07 19.26
N ALA A 340 -26.92 7.69 20.38
CA ALA A 340 -27.81 6.53 20.44
C ALA A 340 -29.18 6.93 19.87
N VAL A 341 -29.73 6.18 18.91
CA VAL A 341 -30.99 6.57 18.25
C VAL A 341 -31.87 5.36 17.88
N ASN A 342 -33.19 5.56 17.95
CA ASN A 342 -34.26 4.54 17.93
C ASN A 342 -34.99 4.37 16.57
N ASN A 343 -34.40 4.70 15.41
CA ASN A 343 -35.08 4.51 14.10
C ASN A 343 -34.18 3.96 12.97
N GLU A 344 -34.75 3.26 11.98
CA GLU A 344 -33.97 2.58 10.91
C GLU A 344 -33.10 3.52 10.05
N GLN A 345 -33.59 4.72 9.71
CA GLN A 345 -32.83 5.71 8.95
C GLN A 345 -31.58 6.17 9.74
N SER A 346 -31.72 6.32 11.07
CA SER A 346 -30.61 6.65 11.96
C SER A 346 -29.64 5.48 12.16
N ILE A 347 -30.11 4.22 12.13
CA ILE A 347 -29.24 3.03 12.21
C ILE A 347 -28.30 2.97 11.00
N LYS A 348 -28.80 3.29 9.79
CA LYS A 348 -27.98 3.37 8.57
C LYS A 348 -26.89 4.44 8.69
N SER A 349 -27.26 5.64 9.14
CA SER A 349 -26.30 6.73 9.41
C SER A 349 -25.24 6.33 10.44
N VAL A 350 -25.66 5.75 11.56
CA VAL A 350 -24.76 5.32 12.65
C VAL A 350 -23.80 4.23 12.18
N GLY A 351 -24.24 3.30 11.33
CA GLY A 351 -23.37 2.30 10.73
C GLY A 351 -22.33 2.91 9.79
N VAL A 352 -22.70 3.94 9.04
CA VAL A 352 -21.77 4.73 8.22
C VAL A 352 -20.76 5.49 9.10
N ASP A 353 -21.19 6.12 10.20
CA ASP A 353 -20.30 6.82 11.13
C ASP A 353 -19.29 5.87 11.78
N ARG A 354 -19.74 4.66 12.16
CA ARG A 354 -18.87 3.60 12.67
C ARG A 354 -17.83 3.18 11.64
N LEU A 355 -18.25 2.97 10.39
CA LEU A 355 -17.35 2.63 9.27
C LEU A 355 -16.32 3.74 9.03
N LEU A 356 -16.74 5.01 9.01
CA LEU A 356 -15.88 6.17 8.82
C LEU A 356 -14.83 6.29 9.94
N MET A 357 -15.24 6.10 11.20
CA MET A 357 -14.29 6.14 12.31
C MET A 357 -13.30 4.98 12.25
N ILE A 358 -13.76 3.76 11.92
CA ILE A 358 -12.87 2.60 11.73
C ILE A 358 -11.86 2.89 10.61
N MET A 359 -12.31 3.41 9.48
CA MET A 359 -11.45 3.82 8.37
C MET A 359 -10.42 4.84 8.82
N PHE A 360 -10.86 5.93 9.46
CA PHE A 360 -9.97 6.99 9.93
C PHE A 360 -8.89 6.47 10.89
N LEU A 361 -9.26 5.64 11.86
CA LEU A 361 -8.32 5.03 12.80
C LEU A 361 -7.36 4.09 12.07
N PHE A 362 -7.86 3.27 11.15
CA PHE A 362 -7.07 2.32 10.40
C PHE A 362 -6.07 3.01 9.45
N GLU A 363 -6.49 4.05 8.73
CA GLU A 363 -5.62 4.90 7.91
C GLU A 363 -4.53 5.58 8.77
N THR A 364 -4.89 6.06 9.96
CA THR A 364 -3.92 6.62 10.91
C THR A 364 -2.86 5.59 11.30
N ILE A 365 -3.25 4.32 11.52
CA ILE A 365 -2.32 3.23 11.84
C ILE A 365 -1.41 2.91 10.67
N ILE A 366 -1.93 2.85 9.44
CA ILE A 366 -1.16 2.50 8.24
C ILE A 366 -0.03 3.49 7.97
N LEU A 367 -0.27 4.78 8.25
CA LEU A 367 0.75 5.83 8.14
C LEU A 367 1.86 5.73 9.20
N GLY A 368 1.57 4.99 10.27
CA GLY A 368 2.45 4.70 11.38
C GLY A 368 3.75 4.02 10.98
N ILE A 369 4.82 4.31 11.72
CA ILE A 369 6.13 3.67 11.49
C ILE A 369 6.06 2.20 11.88
N ARG A 370 5.34 1.88 12.95
CA ARG A 370 5.26 0.53 13.49
C ARG A 370 4.48 -0.39 12.54
N PHE A 371 3.35 0.10 12.01
CA PHE A 371 2.63 -0.62 10.96
C PHE A 371 3.50 -0.84 9.71
N ARG A 372 4.15 0.22 9.19
CA ARG A 372 5.02 0.09 8.00
C ARG A 372 6.14 -0.92 8.20
N THR A 373 6.79 -0.90 9.36
CA THR A 373 7.83 -1.89 9.69
C THR A 373 7.28 -3.31 9.71
N HIS A 374 6.09 -3.51 10.30
CA HIS A 374 5.43 -4.82 10.30
C HIS A 374 5.03 -5.26 8.89
N TYR A 375 4.46 -4.36 8.10
CA TYR A 375 4.08 -4.62 6.72
C TYR A 375 5.29 -4.99 5.85
N ASP A 376 6.41 -4.27 5.99
CA ASP A 376 7.63 -4.57 5.24
C ASP A 376 8.18 -5.97 5.58
N ALA A 377 8.19 -6.33 6.87
CA ALA A 377 8.58 -7.67 7.31
C ALA A 377 7.64 -8.75 6.75
N LEU A 378 6.33 -8.51 6.80
CA LEU A 378 5.32 -9.41 6.26
C LEU A 378 5.48 -9.59 4.74
N MET A 379 5.79 -8.51 4.01
CA MET A 379 6.03 -8.56 2.56
C MET A 379 7.32 -9.31 2.18
N GLU A 380 8.37 -9.20 2.99
CA GLU A 380 9.59 -10.01 2.76
C GLU A 380 9.33 -11.48 3.05
N GLU A 381 8.61 -11.81 4.14
CA GLU A 381 8.16 -13.17 4.42
C GLU A 381 7.34 -13.73 3.25
N TYR A 382 6.40 -12.96 2.71
CA TYR A 382 5.63 -13.36 1.53
C TYR A 382 6.49 -13.65 0.31
N LYS A 383 7.49 -12.81 0.01
CA LYS A 383 8.38 -13.03 -1.14
C LYS A 383 9.20 -14.29 -0.97
N GLU A 384 9.69 -14.55 0.24
CA GLU A 384 10.44 -15.76 0.55
C GLU A 384 9.55 -17.00 0.37
N LYS A 385 8.33 -16.95 0.94
CA LYS A 385 7.37 -18.03 0.82
C LYS A 385 6.91 -18.27 -0.62
N ASP A 386 6.67 -17.22 -1.41
CA ASP A 386 6.29 -17.38 -2.81
C ASP A 386 7.43 -17.97 -3.65
N ARG A 387 8.69 -17.63 -3.37
CA ARG A 387 9.85 -18.28 -4.02
C ARG A 387 9.89 -19.78 -3.72
N GLU A 388 9.72 -20.17 -2.46
CA GLU A 388 9.69 -21.58 -2.07
C GLU A 388 8.50 -22.33 -2.71
N ARG A 389 7.32 -21.70 -2.76
CA ARG A 389 6.14 -22.24 -3.47
C ARG A 389 6.42 -22.47 -4.96
N VAL A 390 7.04 -21.49 -5.62
CA VAL A 390 7.40 -21.57 -7.04
C VAL A 390 8.39 -22.71 -7.29
N LEU A 391 9.39 -22.88 -6.41
CA LEU A 391 10.34 -23.99 -6.49
C LEU A 391 9.63 -25.35 -6.35
N LEU A 392 8.75 -25.50 -5.36
CA LEU A 392 7.97 -26.73 -5.17
C LEU A 392 7.03 -27.00 -6.36
N THR A 393 6.42 -25.97 -6.93
CA THR A 393 5.55 -26.11 -8.12
C THR A 393 6.36 -26.48 -9.37
N GLN A 394 7.55 -25.91 -9.54
CA GLN A 394 8.46 -26.28 -10.64
C GLN A 394 8.91 -27.73 -10.51
N GLU A 395 9.26 -28.15 -9.29
CA GLU A 395 9.65 -29.53 -9.01
C GLU A 395 8.50 -30.51 -9.28
N LEU A 396 7.28 -30.16 -8.86
CA LEU A 396 6.09 -30.95 -9.15
C LEU A 396 5.85 -31.10 -10.67
N ARG A 397 6.02 -30.02 -11.44
CA ARG A 397 5.91 -30.09 -12.91
C ARG A 397 6.99 -30.95 -13.53
N ARG A 398 8.23 -30.85 -13.05
CA ARG A 398 9.35 -31.69 -13.52
C ARG A 398 9.04 -33.16 -13.29
N LEU A 399 8.66 -33.54 -12.07
CA LEU A 399 8.31 -34.91 -11.70
C LEU A 399 7.12 -35.45 -12.50
N LYS A 400 6.06 -34.65 -12.70
CA LYS A 400 4.91 -35.03 -13.56
C LYS A 400 5.33 -35.24 -15.01
N GLY A 401 6.25 -34.43 -15.53
CA GLY A 401 6.85 -34.61 -16.85
C GLY A 401 7.66 -35.91 -16.98
N GLU A 402 8.36 -36.32 -15.92
CA GLU A 402 9.15 -37.56 -15.90
C GLU A 402 8.28 -38.82 -15.90
N VAL A 403 7.15 -38.80 -15.18
CA VAL A 403 6.17 -39.91 -15.20
C VAL A 403 5.52 -40.08 -16.58
N LEU A 404 5.27 -38.98 -17.30
CA LEU A 404 4.76 -39.02 -18.68
C LEU A 404 5.72 -39.69 -19.67
N VAL A 405 7.02 -39.70 -19.37
CA VAL A 405 8.06 -40.31 -20.22
C VAL A 405 8.40 -41.74 -19.79
N ASN A 406 8.23 -42.08 -18.51
CA ASN A 406 8.48 -43.42 -17.95
C ASN A 406 7.28 -43.89 -17.09
N GLU A 407 6.37 -44.66 -17.69
CA GLU A 407 5.10 -45.11 -17.06
C GLU A 407 5.28 -46.03 -15.84
N GLU A 408 6.46 -46.65 -15.65
CA GLU A 408 6.75 -47.62 -14.57
C GLU A 408 7.49 -47.02 -13.35
N ALA A 409 7.61 -45.70 -13.25
CA ALA A 409 8.39 -45.05 -12.19
C ALA A 409 7.61 -44.87 -10.87
N GLU A 410 7.32 -45.96 -10.16
CA GLU A 410 6.57 -45.95 -8.90
C GLU A 410 7.26 -45.12 -7.79
N GLU A 411 8.59 -45.01 -7.85
CA GLU A 411 9.38 -44.14 -6.98
C GLU A 411 9.16 -42.64 -7.27
N VAL A 412 8.95 -42.27 -8.55
CA VAL A 412 8.63 -40.89 -8.96
C VAL A 412 7.20 -40.53 -8.57
N LYS A 413 6.25 -41.48 -8.61
CA LYS A 413 4.88 -41.25 -8.10
C LYS A 413 4.87 -40.94 -6.59
N ARG A 414 5.68 -41.65 -5.79
CA ARG A 414 5.82 -41.34 -4.35
C ARG A 414 6.43 -39.95 -4.11
N LEU A 415 7.43 -39.56 -4.91
CA LEU A 415 8.02 -38.21 -4.85
C LEU A 415 7.00 -37.12 -5.21
N ILE A 416 6.13 -37.36 -6.20
CA ILE A 416 5.02 -36.46 -6.53
C ILE A 416 4.09 -36.29 -5.33
N GLU A 417 3.63 -37.38 -4.72
CA GLU A 417 2.75 -37.32 -3.54
C GLU A 417 3.39 -36.56 -2.38
N ASP A 418 4.69 -36.76 -2.13
CA ASP A 418 5.43 -36.05 -1.08
C ASP A 418 5.55 -34.55 -1.38
N VAL A 419 5.82 -34.16 -2.62
CA VAL A 419 5.86 -32.75 -3.04
C VAL A 419 4.46 -32.14 -2.98
N GLU A 420 3.41 -32.86 -3.36
CA GLU A 420 2.01 -32.40 -3.24
C GLU A 420 1.60 -32.21 -1.78
N LYS A 421 1.97 -33.14 -0.88
CA LYS A 421 1.76 -32.99 0.57
C LYS A 421 2.53 -31.80 1.14
N LYS A 422 3.79 -31.61 0.72
CA LYS A 422 4.58 -30.43 1.11
C LYS A 422 3.93 -29.14 0.61
N LEU A 423 3.47 -29.10 -0.64
CA LEU A 423 2.80 -27.95 -1.22
C LEU A 423 1.45 -27.67 -0.53
N LEU A 424 0.68 -28.70 -0.17
CA LEU A 424 -0.54 -28.60 0.62
C LEU A 424 -0.28 -27.96 1.98
N LYS A 425 0.68 -28.51 2.72
CA LYS A 425 1.08 -27.99 4.05
C LYS A 425 1.60 -26.57 3.94
N PHE A 426 2.46 -26.31 2.95
CA PHE A 426 3.03 -25.02 2.69
C PHE A 426 1.97 -23.97 2.34
N ASN A 427 1.01 -24.30 1.47
CA ASN A 427 -0.10 -23.42 1.13
C ASN A 427 -1.02 -23.19 2.34
N ALA A 428 -1.21 -24.18 3.21
CA ALA A 428 -1.96 -23.99 4.45
C ALA A 428 -1.28 -22.95 5.37
N ASP A 429 0.04 -23.07 5.53
CA ASP A 429 0.85 -22.26 6.44
C ASP A 429 1.14 -20.83 5.90
N CYS A 430 1.27 -20.66 4.58
CA CYS A 430 1.61 -19.37 3.99
C CYS A 430 0.39 -18.47 3.87
N ARG A 431 0.40 -17.27 4.45
CA ARG A 431 -0.65 -16.29 4.13
C ARG A 431 -0.50 -15.81 2.67
N PRO A 432 -1.57 -15.59 1.92
CA PRO A 432 -1.48 -14.97 0.59
C PRO A 432 -0.90 -13.55 0.73
N GLU A 433 -0.47 -12.96 -0.39
CA GLU A 433 -0.28 -11.51 -0.49
C GLU A 433 -1.68 -10.83 -0.44
N ILE A 434 -2.35 -10.93 0.71
CA ILE A 434 -3.68 -10.35 0.93
C ILE A 434 -3.49 -8.84 1.11
N VAL A 435 -2.84 -8.12 0.21
CA VAL A 435 -2.85 -6.64 0.25
C VAL A 435 -3.83 -6.11 -0.79
N ARG A 436 -4.23 -6.96 -1.74
CA ARG A 436 -5.15 -6.61 -2.82
C ARG A 436 -6.48 -7.30 -2.61
N SER A 437 -7.53 -6.51 -2.42
CA SER A 437 -8.91 -7.00 -2.46
C SER A 437 -9.26 -7.52 -3.85
N THR A 438 -8.80 -6.86 -4.90
CA THR A 438 -8.95 -7.31 -6.30
C THR A 438 -7.77 -8.17 -6.72
N ILE A 439 -8.06 -9.40 -7.13
CA ILE A 439 -7.02 -10.37 -7.52
C ILE A 439 -6.82 -10.45 -9.03
N SER A 440 -7.90 -10.34 -9.81
CA SER A 440 -7.83 -10.42 -11.27
C SER A 440 -9.09 -9.86 -11.93
N LYS A 441 -9.03 -9.64 -13.24
CA LYS A 441 -10.18 -9.27 -14.08
C LYS A 441 -10.29 -10.23 -15.26
N TYR A 442 -11.50 -10.62 -15.60
CA TYR A 442 -11.79 -11.41 -16.80
C TYR A 442 -12.95 -10.74 -17.55
N GLY A 443 -12.60 -10.05 -18.64
CA GLY A 443 -13.54 -9.19 -19.35
C GLY A 443 -14.11 -8.09 -18.42
N PRO A 444 -15.44 -7.95 -18.33
CA PRO A 444 -16.08 -6.96 -17.45
C PRO A 444 -16.15 -7.39 -15.98
N ILE A 445 -15.79 -8.63 -15.65
CA ILE A 445 -15.89 -9.17 -14.29
C ILE A 445 -14.61 -8.87 -13.52
N CYS A 446 -14.76 -8.31 -12.32
CA CYS A 446 -13.67 -8.05 -11.39
C CYS A 446 -13.72 -9.06 -10.24
N PHE A 447 -12.69 -9.89 -10.10
CA PHE A 447 -12.63 -10.93 -9.07
C PHE A 447 -11.90 -10.43 -7.83
N LEU A 448 -12.49 -10.72 -6.67
CA LEU A 448 -12.01 -10.33 -5.37
C LEU A 448 -11.93 -11.54 -4.45
N VAL A 449 -10.98 -11.51 -3.52
CA VAL A 449 -10.96 -12.47 -2.41
C VAL A 449 -11.31 -11.72 -1.13
N VAL A 450 -12.33 -12.23 -0.46
CA VAL A 450 -12.84 -11.66 0.79
C VAL A 450 -12.79 -12.75 1.85
N GLY A 451 -11.87 -12.59 2.80
CA GLY A 451 -11.51 -13.69 3.70
C GLY A 451 -10.92 -14.88 2.92
N ARG A 452 -11.69 -15.97 2.82
CA ARG A 452 -11.33 -17.18 2.03
C ARG A 452 -12.33 -17.48 0.92
N GLU A 453 -13.21 -16.54 0.61
CA GLU A 453 -14.26 -16.69 -0.38
C GLU A 453 -13.92 -15.93 -1.65
N LEU A 454 -14.29 -16.51 -2.79
CA LEU A 454 -14.15 -15.88 -4.08
C LEU A 454 -15.42 -15.08 -4.38
N LEU A 455 -15.27 -13.77 -4.49
CA LEU A 455 -16.33 -12.87 -4.90
C LEU A 455 -16.03 -12.33 -6.29
N TYR A 456 -17.06 -11.91 -7.00
CA TYR A 456 -16.89 -11.08 -8.17
C TYR A 456 -17.86 -9.90 -8.19
N GLU A 457 -17.38 -8.80 -8.76
CA GLU A 457 -18.12 -7.58 -9.04
C GLU A 457 -18.47 -7.57 -10.54
N TYR A 458 -19.77 -7.47 -10.84
CA TYR A 458 -20.29 -7.33 -12.20
C TYR A 458 -21.49 -6.39 -12.18
N LYS A 459 -21.49 -5.39 -13.08
CA LYS A 459 -22.55 -4.36 -13.17
C LYS A 459 -22.95 -3.74 -11.82
N GLU A 460 -21.94 -3.35 -11.02
CA GLU A 460 -22.13 -2.77 -9.69
C GLU A 460 -22.89 -3.69 -8.70
N GLU A 461 -22.75 -5.00 -8.85
CA GLU A 461 -23.28 -5.98 -7.90
C GLU A 461 -22.19 -6.99 -7.53
N PHE A 462 -22.21 -7.44 -6.27
CA PHE A 462 -21.30 -8.45 -5.75
C PHE A 462 -21.98 -9.81 -5.71
N PHE A 463 -21.25 -10.85 -6.09
CA PHE A 463 -21.69 -12.22 -6.08
C PHE A 463 -20.64 -13.11 -5.44
N ALA A 464 -21.06 -14.02 -4.58
CA ALA A 464 -20.19 -15.03 -3.99
C ALA A 464 -20.25 -16.31 -4.82
N ILE A 465 -19.07 -16.83 -5.18
CA ILE A 465 -18.93 -18.17 -5.74
C ILE A 465 -18.86 -19.13 -4.56
N LYS A 466 -19.89 -19.95 -4.41
CA LYS A 466 -19.98 -20.92 -3.32
C LYS A 466 -18.85 -21.96 -3.42
N LYS A 467 -18.43 -22.49 -2.27
CA LYS A 467 -17.29 -23.40 -2.17
C LYS A 467 -17.47 -24.69 -2.98
N ASP A 468 -18.67 -25.24 -3.00
CA ASP A 468 -19.07 -26.41 -3.80
C ASP A 468 -19.03 -26.13 -5.32
N MET A 469 -19.26 -24.88 -5.71
CA MET A 469 -19.21 -24.44 -7.11
C MET A 469 -17.81 -24.08 -7.60
N LEU A 470 -16.80 -24.07 -6.72
CA LEU A 470 -15.46 -23.60 -7.06
C LEU A 470 -14.76 -24.47 -8.12
N ASN A 471 -14.94 -25.79 -8.06
CA ASN A 471 -14.39 -26.69 -9.08
C ASN A 471 -15.04 -26.46 -10.44
N SER A 472 -16.37 -26.30 -10.46
CA SER A 472 -17.11 -25.96 -11.68
C SER A 472 -16.65 -24.61 -12.23
N PHE A 473 -16.44 -23.61 -11.36
CA PHE A 473 -15.86 -22.32 -11.75
C PHE A 473 -14.49 -22.48 -12.39
N ILE A 474 -13.58 -23.24 -11.78
CA ILE A 474 -12.24 -23.48 -12.31
C ILE A 474 -12.32 -24.16 -13.69
N SER A 475 -13.21 -25.15 -13.84
CA SER A 475 -13.39 -25.89 -15.09
C SER A 475 -13.83 -25.02 -16.27
N ILE A 476 -14.54 -23.91 -16.02
CA ILE A 476 -14.89 -22.92 -17.06
C ILE A 476 -13.62 -22.41 -17.76
N PHE A 477 -12.49 -22.29 -17.06
CA PHE A 477 -11.26 -21.72 -17.61
C PHE A 477 -10.18 -22.78 -17.89
N ASP A 478 -10.50 -24.06 -17.74
CA ASP A 478 -9.60 -25.16 -18.05
C ASP A 478 -9.51 -25.30 -19.57
N SER A 479 -8.61 -24.52 -20.19
CA SER A 479 -8.40 -24.48 -21.64
C SER A 479 -6.92 -24.34 -21.99
N ASP A 480 -6.53 -24.75 -23.19
CA ASP A 480 -5.14 -24.68 -23.69
C ASP A 480 -4.60 -23.24 -23.83
N LYS A 481 -5.41 -22.21 -23.57
CA LYS A 481 -4.95 -20.82 -23.65
C LYS A 481 -4.21 -20.42 -22.38
N LYS A 482 -2.94 -20.03 -22.56
CA LYS A 482 -2.06 -19.47 -21.53
C LYS A 482 -2.71 -18.39 -20.65
N LYS A 483 -3.59 -17.54 -21.20
CA LYS A 483 -4.27 -16.47 -20.44
C LYS A 483 -5.24 -17.04 -19.40
N ASP A 484 -5.98 -18.08 -19.76
CA ASP A 484 -6.96 -18.70 -18.86
C ASP A 484 -6.25 -19.50 -17.77
N ALA A 485 -5.20 -20.24 -18.14
CA ALA A 485 -4.32 -20.91 -17.19
C ALA A 485 -3.69 -19.93 -16.18
N GLN A 486 -3.18 -18.77 -16.65
CA GLN A 486 -2.66 -17.72 -15.77
C GLN A 486 -3.73 -17.12 -14.85
N PHE A 487 -4.96 -16.96 -15.35
CA PHE A 487 -6.08 -16.49 -14.55
C PHE A 487 -6.40 -17.49 -13.42
N ILE A 488 -6.55 -18.78 -13.75
CA ILE A 488 -6.83 -19.83 -12.76
C ILE A 488 -5.68 -20.02 -11.78
N ASP A 489 -4.43 -20.00 -12.24
CA ASP A 489 -3.26 -20.04 -11.35
C ASP A 489 -3.28 -18.90 -10.34
N THR A 490 -3.74 -17.72 -10.76
CA THR A 490 -3.93 -16.57 -9.87
C THR A 490 -5.04 -16.83 -8.86
N ILE A 491 -6.23 -17.28 -9.30
CA ILE A 491 -7.35 -17.62 -8.41
C ILE A 491 -6.91 -18.69 -7.38
N LYS A 492 -6.32 -19.79 -7.85
CA LYS A 492 -5.80 -20.89 -7.02
C LYS A 492 -4.74 -20.41 -6.02
N LYS A 493 -3.82 -19.53 -6.44
CA LYS A 493 -2.83 -18.89 -5.56
C LYS A 493 -3.50 -18.17 -4.38
N TYR A 494 -4.53 -17.37 -4.64
CA TYR A 494 -5.18 -16.57 -3.60
C TYR A 494 -6.15 -17.37 -2.73
N LEU A 495 -6.85 -18.35 -3.30
CA LEU A 495 -7.79 -19.22 -2.57
C LEU A 495 -7.12 -20.41 -1.88
N LYS A 496 -5.86 -20.72 -2.22
CA LYS A 496 -5.11 -21.89 -1.75
C LYS A 496 -5.77 -23.22 -2.12
N VAL A 497 -6.35 -23.28 -3.31
CA VAL A 497 -6.95 -24.50 -3.87
C VAL A 497 -5.99 -25.08 -4.90
N ILE A 498 -5.74 -26.39 -4.82
CA ILE A 498 -4.82 -27.12 -5.70
C ILE A 498 -5.50 -27.45 -7.02
#